data_AF-U9U320-F1
#
_entry.id   AF-U9U320-F1
#
_cell.length_a   1.000
_cell.length_b   1.000
_cell.length_c   1.000
_cell.angle_alpha   90.00
_cell.angle_beta   90.00
_cell.angle_gamma   90.00
#
_symmetry.space_group_name_H-M   'P 1'
#
loop_
_entity.id
_entity.type
_entity.pdbx_description
1 polymer ?
#
loop_
_entity_poly.entity_id
_entity_poly.type
_entity_poly.pdbx_seq_one_letter_code
_entity_poly.pdbx_strand_id
1 'polypeptide(L)' 'VQDPKHAKKTARNAIMSGARLLTFGNSSVRYDQLLEQVNRHDSVIYKNDVIKLDRQDDGAAYRTFCSANLKQLVSH' A
#
# COMPACT_ATOMS: atom_id res chain seq x y z
N VAL A 1 18.86 14.69 -2.22
CA VAL A 1 18.30 13.43 -2.78
C VAL A 1 17.27 12.91 -1.77
N GLN A 2 16.04 12.58 -2.18
CA GLN A 2 15.05 12.03 -1.24
C GLN A 2 15.34 10.55 -0.99
N ASP A 3 15.24 10.13 0.28
CA ASP A 3 15.44 8.74 0.66
C ASP A 3 14.32 7.85 0.08
N PRO A 4 14.66 6.74 -0.62
CA PRO A 4 13.67 5.86 -1.23
C PRO A 4 12.66 5.26 -0.24
N LYS A 5 13.01 5.10 1.04
CA LYS A 5 12.08 4.63 2.08
C LYS A 5 11.05 5.71 2.41
N HIS A 6 11.48 6.98 2.46
CA HIS A 6 10.58 8.12 2.68
C HIS A 6 9.56 8.31 1.54
N ALA A 7 9.95 8.02 0.30
CA ALA A 7 9.01 8.06 -0.83
C ALA A 7 7.88 7.04 -0.68
N LYS A 8 8.21 5.78 -0.34
CA LYS A 8 7.21 4.71 -0.11
C LYS A 8 6.25 5.05 1.02
N LYS A 9 6.78 5.59 2.11
CA LYS A 9 5.98 5.99 3.27
C LYS A 9 5.03 7.14 2.95
N THR A 10 5.51 8.14 2.22
CA THR A 10 4.69 9.26 1.73
C THR A 10 3.59 8.75 0.81
N ALA A 11 3.92 7.89 -0.15
CA ALA A 11 2.96 7.30 -1.07
C ALA A 11 1.88 6.48 -0.33
N ARG A 12 2.27 5.61 0.59
CA ARG A 12 1.33 4.84 1.42
C ARG A 12 0.41 5.77 2.21
N ASN A 13 0.97 6.75 2.90
CA ASN A 13 0.18 7.69 3.70
C ASN A 13 -0.79 8.52 2.86
N ALA A 14 -0.42 8.87 1.62
CA ALA A 14 -1.29 9.56 0.69
C ALA A 14 -2.50 8.70 0.30
N ILE A 15 -2.28 7.42 -0.05
CA ILE A 15 -3.34 6.45 -0.37
C ILE A 15 -4.29 6.28 0.82
N MET A 16 -3.76 6.09 2.04
CA MET A 16 -4.56 5.79 3.23
C MET A 16 -5.32 6.99 3.82
N SER A 17 -4.96 8.22 3.44
CA SER A 17 -5.55 9.42 4.02
C SER A 17 -6.61 10.05 3.13
N GLY A 18 -6.21 10.57 1.96
CA GLY A 18 -7.05 11.48 1.18
C GLY A 18 -6.95 11.28 -0.32
N ALA A 19 -5.77 10.92 -0.85
CA ALA A 19 -5.62 10.67 -2.28
C ALA A 19 -6.41 9.43 -2.70
N ARG A 20 -6.44 8.39 -1.85
CA ARG A 20 -7.16 7.09 -2.03
C ARG A 20 -6.80 6.31 -3.31
N LEU A 21 -6.02 6.90 -4.21
CA LEU A 21 -5.58 6.39 -5.49
C LEU A 21 -4.23 7.04 -5.79
N LEU A 22 -3.23 6.24 -6.14
CA LEU A 22 -2.00 6.70 -6.76
C LEU A 22 -1.81 6.02 -8.11
N THR A 23 -1.43 6.78 -9.12
CA THR A 23 -1.15 6.28 -10.47
C THR A 23 0.36 6.24 -10.71
N PHE A 24 0.83 5.14 -11.29
CA PHE A 24 2.22 4.90 -11.65
C PHE A 24 2.24 4.46 -13.12
N GLY A 25 2.34 5.44 -14.03
CA GLY A 25 2.16 5.18 -15.46
C GLY A 25 0.78 4.60 -15.73
N ASN A 26 0.73 3.37 -16.25
CA ASN A 26 -0.51 2.68 -16.61
C ASN A 26 -1.12 1.84 -15.47
N SER A 27 -0.47 1.80 -14.30
CA SER A 27 -0.95 1.05 -13.15
C SER A 27 -1.44 2.00 -12.07
N SER A 28 -2.34 1.51 -11.21
CA SER A 28 -2.80 2.27 -10.06
C SER A 28 -2.84 1.42 -8.81
N VAL A 29 -2.68 2.07 -7.66
CA VAL A 29 -2.89 1.47 -6.34
C VAL A 29 -4.01 2.24 -5.66
N ARG A 30 -5.09 1.56 -5.32
CA ARG A 30 -6.26 2.16 -4.67
C ARG A 30 -6.48 1.66 -3.26
N TYR A 31 -7.08 2.50 -2.44
CA TYR A 31 -7.42 2.17 -1.06
C TYR A 31 -8.45 1.04 -0.95
N ASP A 32 -9.49 1.03 -1.81
CA ASP A 32 -10.50 -0.04 -1.86
C ASP A 32 -9.86 -1.40 -2.12
N GLN A 33 -8.95 -1.49 -3.09
CA GLN A 33 -8.25 -2.73 -3.40
C GLN A 33 -7.39 -3.21 -2.23
N LEU A 34 -6.71 -2.29 -1.53
CA LEU A 34 -5.93 -2.64 -0.33
C LEU A 34 -6.84 -3.11 0.81
N LEU A 35 -8.02 -2.52 0.95
CA LEU A 35 -9.01 -2.91 1.96
C LEU A 35 -9.66 -4.27 1.66
N GLU A 36 -9.92 -4.59 0.40
CA GLU A 36 -10.37 -5.93 0.01
C GLU A 36 -9.25 -6.95 0.20
N GLN A 37 -8.04 -6.62 -0.24
CA GLN A 37 -6.87 -7.48 -0.18
C GLN A 37 -6.55 -7.92 1.24
N VAL A 38 -6.58 -6.99 2.21
CA VAL A 38 -6.27 -7.29 3.62
C VAL A 38 -7.28 -8.22 4.29
N ASN A 39 -8.46 -8.40 3.70
CA ASN A 39 -9.48 -9.33 4.21
C ASN A 39 -9.37 -10.73 3.60
N ARG A 40 -8.45 -10.96 2.63
CA ARG A 40 -8.21 -12.28 2.06
C ARG A 40 -7.32 -13.15 2.95
N HIS A 41 -7.53 -14.46 2.88
CA HIS A 41 -6.75 -15.44 3.63
C HIS A 41 -5.27 -15.50 3.20
N ASP A 42 -4.97 -15.15 1.94
CA ASP A 42 -3.63 -15.14 1.35
C ASP A 42 -3.01 -13.74 1.29
N SER A 43 -3.48 -12.81 2.13
CA SER A 43 -3.00 -11.44 2.15
C SER A 43 -1.54 -11.35 2.63
N VAL A 44 -0.72 -10.64 1.87
CA VAL A 44 0.65 -10.28 2.23
C VAL A 44 0.70 -9.08 3.19
N ILE A 45 -0.36 -8.27 3.22
CA ILE A 45 -0.50 -7.11 4.11
C ILE A 45 -1.38 -7.44 5.32
N TYR A 46 -1.10 -6.80 6.45
CA TYR A 46 -1.86 -6.99 7.69
C TYR A 46 -2.96 -5.94 7.84
N LYS A 47 -3.99 -6.24 8.67
CA LYS A 47 -5.07 -5.28 8.97
C LYS A 47 -4.53 -3.92 9.44
N ASN A 48 -3.48 -3.93 10.26
CA ASN A 48 -2.83 -2.72 10.77
C ASN A 48 -2.01 -1.97 9.71
N ASP A 49 -1.79 -2.57 8.53
CA ASP A 49 -1.13 -1.88 7.41
C ASP A 49 -2.09 -0.94 6.68
N VAL A 50 -3.40 -1.15 6.82
CA VAL A 50 -4.46 -0.42 6.11
C VAL A 50 -5.39 0.31 7.09
N ILE A 51 -5.84 -0.37 8.15
CA ILE A 51 -6.78 0.12 9.16
C ILE A 51 -6.00 0.48 10.43
N LYS A 52 -6.31 1.63 11.05
CA LYS A 52 -5.61 2.12 12.28
C LYS A 52 -4.08 2.11 12.11
N LEU A 53 -3.62 2.56 10.95
CA LEU A 53 -2.22 2.43 10.57
C LEU A 53 -1.27 3.20 11.47
N ASP A 54 -0.12 2.60 11.75
CA ASP A 54 1.07 3.33 12.17
C ASP A 54 1.70 4.00 10.95
N ARG A 55 1.65 5.35 10.95
CA ARG A 55 2.23 6.19 9.89
C ARG A 55 3.74 6.16 9.86
N GLN A 56 4.39 5.66 10.91
CA GLN A 56 5.84 5.53 11.02
C GLN A 56 6.39 4.16 10.66
N ASP A 57 5.54 3.13 10.52
CA ASP A 57 5.95 1.77 10.17
C ASP A 57 6.46 1.66 8.72
N ASP A 58 7.79 1.66 8.57
CA ASP A 58 8.47 1.45 7.30
C ASP A 58 8.28 0.02 6.76
N GLY A 59 8.06 -0.95 7.65
CA GLY A 59 7.74 -2.34 7.30
C GLY A 59 6.38 -2.46 6.62
N ALA A 60 5.36 -1.76 7.12
CA ALA A 60 4.05 -1.69 6.48
C ALA A 60 4.10 -0.95 5.13
N ALA A 61 4.91 0.11 5.03
CA ALA A 61 5.19 0.75 3.74
C ALA A 61 5.88 -0.21 2.75
N TYR A 62 6.83 -1.01 3.23
CA TYR A 62 7.46 -2.05 2.41
C TYR A 62 6.47 -3.12 1.96
N ARG A 63 5.65 -3.69 2.85
CA ARG A 63 4.64 -4.72 2.50
C ARG A 63 3.61 -4.20 1.50
N THR A 64 3.17 -2.94 1.64
CA THR A 64 2.20 -2.33 0.71
C THR A 64 2.75 -2.26 -0.72
N PHE A 65 4.02 -1.91 -0.89
CA PHE A 65 4.68 -1.76 -2.20
C PHE A 65 5.64 -2.92 -2.54
N CYS A 66 5.53 -4.07 -1.87
CA CYS A 66 6.34 -5.23 -2.21
C CYS A 66 5.80 -5.90 -3.48
N SER A 67 6.67 -6.61 -4.19
CA SER A 67 6.31 -7.29 -5.44
C SER A 67 5.17 -8.30 -5.26
N ALA A 68 5.11 -8.99 -4.12
CA ALA A 68 4.07 -9.95 -3.83
C ALA A 68 2.68 -9.30 -3.74
N ASN A 69 2.55 -8.20 -2.97
CA ASN A 69 1.29 -7.48 -2.85
C ASN A 69 0.89 -6.79 -4.17
N LEU A 70 1.85 -6.14 -4.86
CA LEU A 70 1.57 -5.48 -6.13
C LEU A 70 1.11 -6.46 -7.21
N LYS A 71 1.67 -7.68 -7.27
CA LYS A 71 1.17 -8.73 -8.17
C LYS A 71 -0.28 -9.09 -7.88
N GLN A 72 -0.66 -9.20 -6.60
CA GLN A 72 -2.04 -9.50 -6.22
C GLN A 72 -3.01 -8.35 -6.56
N LEU A 73 -2.55 -7.10 -6.59
CA LEU A 73 -3.36 -5.93 -6.95
C LEU A 73 -3.52 -5.71 -8.46
N VAL A 74 -2.55 -6.15 -9.26
CA VAL A 74 -2.54 -5.95 -10.73
C VAL A 74 -3.11 -7.15 -11.49
N SER A 75 -3.14 -8.34 -10.87
CA SER A 75 -3.62 -9.57 -11.51
C SER A 75 -5.14 -9.81 -11.37
N HIS A 76 -5.91 -8.76 -11.02
CA HIS A 76 -7.37 -8.76 -10.95
C HIS A 76 -7.95 -7.74 -11.91
#